data_AF-A0A3N0EFW0-F1
#
_entry.id   AF-A0A3N0EFW0-F1
#
_cell.length_a   1.000
_cell.length_b   1.000
_cell.length_c   1.000
_cell.angle_alpha   90.00
_cell.angle_beta   90.00
_cell.angle_gamma   90.00
#
_symmetry.space_group_name_H-M   'P 1'
#
loop_
_entity.id
_entity.type
_entity.pdbx_description
1 polymer ?
#
loop_
_entity_poly.entity_id
_entity_poly.type
_entity_poly.pdbx_seq_one_letter_code
_entity_poly.pdbx_strand_id
1 'polypeptide(L)'
;MVEMSREDWLRPRLEALGRRPRLVPEQARPVDLVPRVFALGAMDTPGQREVAAAAARTSIANEIQERWPGEPYVIRQGSTEEFADLSLGEEGDALVVFGVVYEIDI
;
A
#
# COMPACT_ATOMS: atom_id res chain seq x y z
N MET A 1 13.31 -7.77 21.07
CA MET A 1 12.46 -7.24 19.99
C MET A 1 12.10 -8.44 19.13
N VAL A 2 10.83 -8.82 19.07
CA VAL A 2 10.39 -9.92 18.21
C VAL A 2 10.31 -9.35 16.80
N GLU A 3 11.17 -9.80 15.88
CA GLU A 3 10.99 -9.52 14.46
C GLU A 3 9.66 -10.16 14.04
N MET A 4 8.65 -9.32 13.79
CA MET A 4 7.38 -9.78 13.26
C MET A 4 7.61 -10.30 11.85
N SER A 5 7.19 -11.54 11.58
CA SER A 5 7.32 -12.11 10.24
C SER A 5 6.52 -11.28 9.23
N ARG A 6 6.96 -11.25 7.97
CA ARG A 6 6.23 -10.56 6.90
C ARG A 6 4.79 -11.08 6.78
N GLU A 7 4.57 -12.38 6.98
CA GLU A 7 3.24 -13.00 6.94
C GLU A 7 2.34 -12.53 8.08
N ASP A 8 2.88 -12.42 9.30
CA ASP A 8 2.13 -11.91 10.46
C ASP A 8 1.82 -10.42 10.32
N TRP A 9 2.71 -9.65 9.67
CA TRP A 9 2.44 -8.27 9.31
C TRP A 9 1.38 -8.17 8.19
N LEU A 10 1.42 -9.04 7.17
CA LEU A 10 0.52 -8.99 6.01
C LEU A 10 -0.92 -9.41 6.34
N ARG A 11 -1.10 -10.50 7.08
CA ARG A 11 -2.40 -11.12 7.32
C ARG A 11 -3.51 -10.13 7.74
N PRO A 12 -3.35 -9.33 8.82
CA PRO A 12 -4.40 -8.38 9.22
C PRO A 12 -4.67 -7.30 8.17
N ARG A 13 -3.68 -6.96 7.33
CA ARG A 13 -3.79 -5.93 6.29
C ARG A 13 -4.53 -6.45 5.07
N LEU A 14 -4.27 -7.69 4.67
CA LEU A 14 -5.03 -8.34 3.59
C LEU A 14 -6.50 -8.52 3.98
N GLU A 15 -6.77 -8.87 5.24
CA GLU A 15 -8.14 -8.93 5.76
C GLU A 15 -8.85 -7.56 5.72
N ALA A 16 -8.16 -6.48 6.13
CA ALA A 16 -8.70 -5.12 6.06
C ALA A 16 -8.97 -4.70 4.61
N LEU A 17 -8.04 -4.99 3.69
CA LEU A 17 -8.20 -4.73 2.25
C LEU A 17 -9.40 -5.48 1.65
N GLY A 18 -9.60 -6.74 2.03
CA GLY A 18 -10.75 -7.53 1.56
C GLY A 18 -12.11 -7.00 2.03
N ARG A 19 -12.16 -6.20 3.10
CA ARG A 19 -13.37 -5.55 3.60
C ARG A 19 -13.65 -4.20 2.94
N ARG A 20 -12.70 -3.65 2.19
CA ARG A 20 -12.82 -2.33 1.55
C ARG A 20 -13.34 -2.46 0.12
N PRO A 21 -14.59 -2.05 -0.16
CA PRO A 21 -15.11 -2.07 -1.51
C PRO A 21 -14.29 -1.13 -2.42
N ARG A 22 -14.10 -1.52 -3.68
CA ARG A 22 -13.42 -0.73 -4.74
C ARG A 22 -11.90 -0.57 -4.61
N LEU A 23 -11.27 -1.14 -3.58
CA LEU A 23 -9.80 -1.21 -3.55
C LEU A 23 -9.28 -2.28 -4.50
N VAL A 24 -9.86 -3.48 -4.43
CA VAL A 24 -9.72 -4.55 -5.43
C VAL A 24 -11.09 -4.83 -6.07
N PRO A 25 -11.14 -5.45 -7.26
CA PRO A 25 -12.40 -5.94 -7.82
C PRO A 25 -13.17 -6.83 -6.82
N GLU A 26 -14.50 -6.83 -6.86
CA GLU A 26 -15.32 -7.63 -5.93
C GLU A 26 -15.09 -9.14 -6.07
N GLN A 27 -14.65 -9.57 -7.26
CA GLN A 27 -14.31 -10.96 -7.60
C GLN A 27 -12.81 -11.22 -7.39
N ALA A 28 -12.11 -10.43 -6.58
CA ALA A 28 -10.68 -10.54 -6.39
C ALA A 28 -10.29 -10.55 -4.92
N ARG A 29 -9.21 -11.29 -4.62
CA ARG A 29 -8.63 -11.42 -3.29
C ARG A 29 -7.26 -10.75 -3.24
N PRO A 30 -6.98 -9.85 -2.27
CA PRO A 30 -5.65 -9.30 -2.10
C PRO A 30 -4.68 -10.38 -1.61
N VAL A 31 -3.50 -10.46 -2.22
CA VAL A 31 -2.46 -11.48 -1.92
C VAL A 31 -1.16 -10.89 -1.37
N ASP A 32 -0.82 -9.66 -1.74
CA ASP A 32 0.26 -8.91 -1.09
C ASP A 32 -0.03 -7.40 -1.12
N LEU A 33 0.67 -6.67 -0.26
CA LEU A 33 0.63 -5.24 -0.05
C LEU A 33 2.07 -4.69 0.01
N VAL A 34 2.35 -3.70 -0.83
CA VAL A 34 3.65 -3.02 -0.93
C VAL A 34 3.48 -1.53 -0.60
N PRO A 35 3.74 -1.10 0.65
CA PRO A 35 3.60 0.29 1.05
C PRO A 35 4.89 1.11 0.95
N ARG A 36 4.74 2.43 0.84
CA ARG A 36 5.73 3.47 1.07
C ARG A 36 5.06 4.59 1.87
N VAL A 37 5.65 4.96 3.00
CA VAL A 37 5.11 5.99 3.90
C VAL A 37 6.13 7.11 4.05
N PHE A 38 5.65 8.35 3.93
CA PHE A 38 6.47 9.55 4.00
C PHE A 38 5.85 10.50 5.03
N ALA A 39 6.60 10.80 6.09
CA ALA A 39 6.19 11.81 7.05
C ALA A 39 6.08 13.18 6.36
N LEU A 40 4.94 13.87 6.50
CA LEU A 40 4.78 15.20 5.87
C LEU A 40 5.73 16.24 6.45
N GLY A 41 6.13 16.10 7.71
CA GLY A 41 7.16 16.96 8.31
C GLY A 41 8.52 16.87 7.62
N ALA A 42 8.75 15.86 6.77
CA ALA A 42 9.95 15.74 5.94
C ALA A 42 9.75 16.32 4.51
N MET A 43 8.56 16.85 4.20
CA MET A 43 8.20 17.38 2.88
C MET A 43 7.55 18.77 3.01
N ASP A 44 8.38 19.80 2.87
CA ASP A 44 8.04 21.20 3.12
C ASP A 44 7.09 21.81 2.08
N THR A 45 7.02 21.22 0.87
CA THR A 45 6.26 21.80 -0.25
C THR A 45 5.31 20.79 -0.91
N PRO A 46 4.18 21.25 -1.50
CA PRO A 46 3.30 20.39 -2.31
C PRO A 46 4.05 19.68 -3.45
N GLY A 47 4.97 20.36 -4.14
CA GLY A 47 5.75 19.76 -5.23
C GLY A 47 6.65 18.60 -4.77
N GLN A 48 7.26 18.69 -3.59
CA GLN A 48 8.02 17.57 -3.03
C GLN A 48 7.13 16.36 -2.72
N ARG A 49 5.90 16.59 -2.24
CA ARG A 49 4.93 15.52 -1.98
C ARG A 49 4.52 14.81 -3.26
N GLU A 50 4.28 15.56 -4.33
CA GLU A 50 3.95 15.00 -5.64
C GLU A 50 5.09 14.18 -6.23
N VAL A 51 6.33 14.68 -6.13
CA VAL A 51 7.53 13.96 -6.57
C VAL A 51 7.74 12.68 -5.76
N ALA A 52 7.63 12.76 -4.43
CA ALA A 52 7.72 11.58 -3.56
C ALA A 52 6.64 10.55 -3.90
N ALA A 53 5.41 11.01 -4.13
CA ALA A 53 4.31 10.14 -4.52
C ALA A 53 4.55 9.47 -5.88
N ALA A 54 5.03 10.22 -6.87
CA ALA A 54 5.35 9.69 -8.20
C ALA A 54 6.48 8.66 -8.13
N ALA A 55 7.55 8.96 -7.41
CA ALA A 55 8.66 8.04 -7.18
C ALA A 55 8.21 6.77 -6.46
N ALA A 56 7.34 6.90 -5.46
CA ALA A 56 6.78 5.77 -4.73
C ALA A 56 5.95 4.86 -5.63
N ARG A 57 5.06 5.42 -6.46
CA ARG A 57 4.25 4.63 -7.41
C ARG A 57 5.13 3.82 -8.36
N THR A 58 6.17 4.44 -8.92
CA THR A 58 7.11 3.76 -9.82
C THR A 58 7.89 2.67 -9.08
N SER A 59 8.42 2.96 -7.89
CA SER A 59 9.14 1.96 -7.09
C SER A 59 8.27 0.77 -6.72
N ILE A 60 7.02 1.01 -6.33
CA ILE A 60 6.04 -0.04 -6.00
C ILE A 60 5.72 -0.89 -7.23
N ALA A 61 5.45 -0.25 -8.37
CA ALA A 61 5.16 -0.96 -9.61
C ALA A 61 6.32 -1.89 -10.01
N ASN A 62 7.55 -1.40 -9.93
CA ASN A 62 8.74 -2.21 -10.22
C ASN A 62 8.90 -3.38 -9.24
N GLU A 63 8.76 -3.14 -7.93
CA GLU A 63 8.83 -4.20 -6.92
C GLU A 63 7.75 -5.27 -7.16
N ILE A 64 6.53 -4.86 -7.51
CA ILE A 64 5.45 -5.78 -7.81
C ILE A 64 5.78 -6.61 -9.06
N GLN A 65 6.25 -5.98 -10.13
CA GLN A 65 6.63 -6.68 -11.36
C GLN A 65 7.76 -7.69 -11.15
N GLU A 66 8.71 -7.39 -10.26
CA GLU A 66 9.81 -8.29 -9.91
C GLU A 66 9.34 -9.49 -9.07
N ARG A 67 8.44 -9.26 -8.11
CA ARG A 67 8.01 -10.28 -7.14
C ARG A 67 6.80 -11.10 -7.60
N TRP A 68 5.91 -10.50 -8.40
CA TRP A 68 4.70 -11.10 -8.95
C TRP A 68 4.56 -10.80 -10.45
N PRO A 69 5.42 -11.41 -11.28
CA PRO A 69 5.41 -11.14 -12.71
C PRO A 69 4.08 -11.57 -13.34
N GLY A 70 3.36 -10.61 -13.91
CA GLY A 70 2.09 -10.84 -14.62
C GLY A 70 0.83 -10.79 -13.75
N GLU A 71 0.97 -10.68 -12.43
CA GLU A 71 -0.20 -10.55 -11.55
C GLU A 71 -0.82 -9.15 -11.65
N PRO A 72 -2.15 -9.04 -11.57
CA PRO A 72 -2.80 -7.76 -11.59
C PRO A 72 -2.60 -7.06 -10.23
N TYR A 73 -2.44 -5.74 -10.30
CA TYR A 73 -2.24 -4.91 -9.12
C TYR A 73 -2.85 -3.53 -9.29
N VAL A 74 -3.01 -2.86 -8.16
CA VAL A 74 -3.59 -1.53 -8.08
C VAL A 74 -2.79 -0.69 -7.10
N ILE A 75 -2.45 0.54 -7.50
CA ILE A 75 -1.74 1.49 -6.63
C ILE A 75 -2.72 2.57 -6.16
N ARG A 76 -2.62 2.90 -4.86
CA ARG A 76 -3.41 3.93 -4.19
C ARG A 76 -2.50 4.88 -3.43
N GLN A 77 -3.03 6.07 -3.19
CA GLN A 77 -2.37 7.13 -2.46
C GLN A 77 -3.39 7.86 -1.60
N GLY A 78 -3.00 8.26 -0.39
CA GLY A 78 -3.76 9.13 0.51
C GLY A 78 -2.99 9.40 1.80
N SER A 79 -3.69 9.72 2.88
CA SER A 79 -3.09 9.91 4.21
C SER A 79 -3.11 8.61 5.02
N THR A 80 -2.33 8.53 6.11
CA THR A 80 -2.47 7.40 7.05
C THR A 80 -3.86 7.36 7.69
N GLU A 81 -4.52 8.50 7.88
CA GLU A 81 -5.88 8.56 8.42
C GLU A 81 -6.92 7.92 7.48
N GLU A 82 -6.80 8.16 6.16
CA GLU A 82 -7.68 7.52 5.16
C GLU A 82 -7.54 5.99 5.14
N PHE A 83 -6.38 5.48 5.57
CA PHE A 83 -6.00 4.07 5.57
C PHE A 83 -5.61 3.55 6.96
N ALA A 84 -6.23 4.07 8.02
CA ALA A 84 -5.82 3.79 9.41
C ALA A 84 -5.93 2.30 9.78
N ASP A 85 -6.94 1.60 9.25
CA ASP A 85 -7.15 0.16 9.38
C ASP A 85 -6.04 -0.71 8.75
N LEU A 86 -5.25 -0.16 7.81
CA LEU A 86 -4.08 -0.84 7.25
C LEU A 86 -2.83 -0.68 8.13
N SER A 87 -2.86 0.22 9.11
CA SER A 87 -1.78 0.48 10.07
C SER A 87 -0.40 0.56 9.40
N LEU A 88 -0.29 1.34 8.30
CA LEU A 88 0.89 1.36 7.44
C LEU A 88 2.02 2.27 7.96
N GLY A 89 1.75 3.08 8.98
CA GLY A 89 2.71 3.97 9.63
C GLY A 89 2.13 4.51 10.94
N GLU A 90 2.88 5.39 11.61
CA GLU A 90 2.37 6.11 12.79
C GLU A 90 1.19 7.02 12.40
N GLU A 91 0.22 7.13 13.31
CA GLU A 91 -0.97 7.97 13.12
C GLU A 91 -0.57 9.44 12.92
N GLY A 92 -1.09 10.05 11.85
CA GLY A 92 -0.90 11.48 11.54
C GLY A 92 -1.02 11.80 10.05
N ASP A 93 -0.68 13.02 9.64
CA ASP A 93 -0.89 13.48 8.27
C ASP A 93 0.03 12.82 7.21
N ALA A 94 0.83 11.79 7.55
CA ALA A 94 1.80 11.20 6.63
C ALA A 94 1.17 10.73 5.29
N LEU A 95 1.91 10.98 4.20
CA LEU A 95 1.56 10.51 2.86
C LEU A 95 1.82 9.01 2.78
N VAL A 96 0.81 8.26 2.37
CA VAL A 96 0.90 6.82 2.11
C VAL A 96 0.69 6.58 0.63
N VAL A 97 1.57 5.80 0.03
CA VAL A 97 1.39 5.21 -1.30
C VAL A 97 1.56 3.71 -1.17
N PHE A 98 0.62 2.92 -1.66
CA PHE A 98 0.70 1.47 -1.57
C PHE A 98 0.15 0.77 -2.80
N GLY A 99 0.77 -0.35 -3.16
CA GLY A 99 0.30 -1.27 -4.18
C GLY A 99 -0.35 -2.49 -3.53
N VAL A 100 -1.48 -2.92 -4.07
CA VAL A 100 -2.16 -4.17 -3.70
C VAL A 100 -2.06 -5.10 -4.89
N VAL A 101 -1.46 -6.27 -4.69
CA VAL A 101 -1.49 -7.38 -5.64
C VAL A 101 -2.72 -8.21 -5.32
N TYR A 102 -3.46 -8.63 -6.33
CA TYR A 102 -4.68 -9.42 -6.13
C TYR A 102 -4.78 -10.56 -7.14
N GLU A 103 -5.49 -11.61 -6.75
CA GLU A 103 -5.89 -12.71 -7.64
C GLU A 103 -7.38 -12.55 -7.94
N ILE A 104 -7.81 -12.88 -9.16
CA ILE A 104 -9.24 -12.94 -9.50
C ILE A 104 -9.72 -14.34 -9.13
N ASP A 105 -10.74 -14.42 -8.28
CA ASP A 105 -11.45 -15.65 -7.97
C ASP A 105 -12.35 -15.98 -9.18
N ILE A 106 -11.89 -16.90 -10.04
CA ILE A 106 -12.60 -17.38 -11.24
C ILE A 106 -13.41 -18.64 -10.92
#